data_AF-A0A0D0S4M2-F1
#
_entry.id   AF-A0A0D0S4M2-F1
#
_cell.length_a   1.000
_cell.length_b   1.000
_cell.length_c   1.000
_cell.angle_alpha   90.00
_cell.angle_beta   90.00
_cell.angle_gamma   90.00
#
_symmetry.space_group_name_H-M   'P 1'
#
loop_
_entity.id
_entity.type
_entity.pdbx_description
1 polymer ?
#
loop_
_entity_poly.entity_id
_entity_poly.type
_entity_poly.pdbx_seq_one_letter_code
_entity_poly.pdbx_strand_id
1 'polypeptide(L)'
;MIQDEKIIKAIKVLDDVKIVKDDGNGAYILKSFRGQISSFGALIMTGTLLSAVAFYSSQGGSNVERQKLMKAIYKFIKDDSGDVKDTALLEYVIHNNTVELKKQIIDAAIAIKLGMNAYTLKSDEQKKETDND
;
A
#
# COMPACT_ATOMS: atom_id res chain seq x y z
N MET A 1 -7.43 18.20 8.49
CA MET A 1 -6.16 17.45 8.51
C MET A 1 -5.11 18.23 7.75
N ILE A 2 -4.09 18.72 8.46
CA ILE A 2 -2.93 19.39 7.85
C ILE A 2 -2.04 18.33 7.17
N GLN A 3 -1.24 18.71 6.17
CA GLN A 3 -0.42 17.78 5.39
C GLN A 3 0.49 16.90 6.27
N ASP A 4 1.03 17.46 7.35
CA ASP A 4 1.92 16.75 8.27
C ASP A 4 1.20 15.65 9.07
N GLU A 5 -0.05 15.89 9.49
CA GLU A 5 -0.87 14.89 10.18
C GLU A 5 -1.16 13.67 9.27
N LYS A 6 -1.33 13.91 7.97
CA LYS A 6 -1.56 12.83 6.99
C LYS A 6 -0.31 11.97 6.83
N ILE A 7 0.88 12.56 6.87
CA ILE A 7 2.14 11.82 6.78
C ILE A 7 2.36 10.99 8.06
N ILE A 8 2.11 11.55 9.25
CA ILE A 8 2.21 10.81 10.51
C ILE A 8 1.25 9.61 10.52
N LYS A 9 0.00 9.81 10.07
CA LYS A 9 -0.97 8.72 9.94
C LYS A 9 -0.51 7.65 8.95
N ALA A 10 0.06 8.05 7.81
CA ALA A 10 0.60 7.13 6.82
C ALA A 10 1.76 6.28 7.40
N ILE A 11 2.67 6.89 8.15
CA ILE A 11 3.79 6.21 8.82
C ILE A 11 3.28 5.12 9.77
N LYS A 12 2.27 5.45 10.60
CA LYS A 12 1.66 4.48 11.53
C LYS A 12 1.06 3.28 10.80
N VAL A 13 0.25 3.57 9.78
CA VAL A 13 -0.44 2.52 9.03
C VAL A 13 0.56 1.61 8.28
N LEU A 14 1.66 2.16 7.76
CA LEU A 14 2.73 1.38 7.11
C LEU A 14 3.36 0.34 8.07
N ASP A 15 3.51 0.69 9.34
CA ASP A 15 4.00 -0.22 10.38
C ASP A 15 2.93 -1.25 10.79
N ASP A 16 1.67 -0.81 10.93
CA ASP A 16 0.55 -1.68 11.29
C ASP A 16 0.36 -2.81 10.27
N VAL A 17 0.52 -2.52 8.97
CA VAL A 17 0.38 -3.52 7.91
C VAL A 17 1.68 -4.28 7.61
N LYS A 18 2.73 -4.08 8.40
CA LYS A 18 4.02 -4.78 8.28
C LYS A 18 4.67 -4.62 6.89
N ILE A 19 4.60 -3.40 6.35
CA ILE A 19 5.39 -2.96 5.20
C ILE A 19 6.76 -2.46 5.67
N VAL A 20 6.80 -1.77 6.81
CA VAL A 20 8.05 -1.42 7.49
C VAL A 20 8.68 -2.69 8.06
N LYS A 21 9.98 -2.83 7.85
CA LYS A 21 10.81 -3.91 8.41
C LYS A 21 11.99 -3.29 9.16
N ASP A 22 12.60 -4.05 10.05
CA ASP A 22 13.83 -3.66 10.75
C ASP A 22 14.82 -4.82 10.65
N ASP A 23 16.08 -4.54 10.36
CA ASP A 23 17.17 -5.52 10.25
C ASP A 23 18.26 -5.33 11.31
N GLY A 24 17.98 -4.56 12.37
CA GLY A 24 18.92 -4.22 13.42
C GLY A 24 19.81 -3.01 13.08
N ASN A 25 19.83 -2.55 11.83
CA ASN A 25 20.50 -1.31 11.42
C ASN A 25 19.51 -0.16 11.15
N GLY A 26 18.23 -0.38 11.46
CA GLY A 26 17.17 0.60 11.37
C GLY A 26 16.03 0.19 10.44
N ALA A 27 14.93 0.92 10.57
CA ALA A 27 13.71 0.66 9.82
C ALA A 27 13.86 0.95 8.32
N TYR A 28 13.35 0.04 7.49
CA TYR A 28 13.42 0.11 6.04
C TYR A 28 12.15 -0.39 5.36
N ILE A 29 11.98 -0.01 4.10
CA ILE A 29 10.90 -0.50 3.21
C ILE A 29 11.53 -1.02 1.93
N LEU A 30 10.96 -2.11 1.38
CA LEU A 30 11.39 -2.63 0.09
C LEU A 30 10.95 -1.70 -1.05
N LYS A 31 11.87 -1.40 -1.99
CA LYS A 31 11.63 -0.51 -3.15
C LYS A 31 10.41 -0.95 -3.96
N SER A 32 10.16 -2.26 -4.04
CA SER A 32 8.99 -2.82 -4.71
C SER A 32 7.67 -2.23 -4.19
N PHE A 33 7.48 -2.07 -2.89
CA PHE A 33 6.25 -1.47 -2.34
C PHE A 33 6.03 -0.03 -2.83
N ARG A 34 7.10 0.78 -2.88
CA ARG A 34 7.04 2.16 -3.41
C ARG A 34 6.75 2.19 -4.90
N GLY A 35 7.30 1.23 -5.66
CA GLY A 35 6.97 1.03 -7.07
C GLY A 35 5.50 0.69 -7.26
N GLN A 36 5.01 -0.32 -6.54
CA GLN A 36 3.64 -0.81 -6.60
C GLN A 36 2.61 0.27 -6.26
N ILE A 37 2.81 1.07 -5.20
CA ILE A 37 1.85 2.15 -4.87
C ILE A 37 1.85 3.28 -5.91
N SER A 38 2.98 3.52 -6.58
CA SER A 38 3.06 4.48 -7.69
C SER A 38 2.31 3.97 -8.92
N SER A 39 2.51 2.70 -9.28
CA SER A 39 1.79 2.05 -10.38
C SER A 39 0.29 1.95 -10.11
N PHE A 40 -0.12 1.73 -8.86
CA PHE A 40 -1.52 1.74 -8.44
C PHE A 40 -2.18 3.10 -8.71
N GLY A 41 -1.53 4.20 -8.30
CA GLY A 41 -2.02 5.56 -8.56
C GLY A 41 -2.20 5.84 -10.06
N ALA A 42 -1.22 5.42 -10.88
CA ALA A 42 -1.31 5.54 -12.34
C ALA A 42 -2.48 4.73 -12.92
N LEU A 43 -2.71 3.49 -12.46
CA LEU A 43 -3.80 2.63 -12.92
C LEU A 43 -5.18 3.20 -12.58
N ILE A 44 -5.34 3.87 -11.44
CA ILE A 44 -6.59 4.56 -11.09
C ILE A 44 -6.85 5.77 -12.01
N MET A 45 -5.78 6.44 -12.45
CA MET A 45 -5.90 7.60 -13.35
C MET A 45 -6.29 7.18 -14.76
N THR A 46 -5.72 6.09 -15.27
CA THR A 46 -5.97 5.61 -16.65
C THR A 46 -7.12 4.61 -16.76
N GLY A 47 -7.45 3.92 -15.67
CA GLY A 47 -8.50 2.90 -15.58
C GLY A 47 -9.62 3.24 -14.59
N THR A 48 -10.30 2.21 -14.09
CA THR A 48 -11.38 2.36 -13.10
C THR A 48 -10.85 2.08 -11.68
N LEU A 49 -11.48 2.73 -10.69
CA LEU A 49 -11.13 2.50 -9.28
C LEU A 49 -11.32 1.02 -8.90
N LEU A 50 -12.46 0.44 -9.29
CA LEU A 50 -12.80 -0.94 -8.96
C LEU A 50 -11.81 -1.93 -9.55
N SER A 51 -11.44 -1.79 -10.84
CA SER A 51 -10.50 -2.74 -11.47
C SER A 51 -9.10 -2.61 -10.87
N ALA A 52 -8.64 -1.39 -10.57
CA ALA A 52 -7.36 -1.17 -9.93
C ALA A 52 -7.31 -1.80 -8.53
N VAL A 53 -8.32 -1.57 -7.70
CA VAL A 53 -8.39 -2.15 -6.35
C VAL A 53 -8.54 -3.67 -6.40
N ALA A 54 -9.35 -4.22 -7.30
CA ALA A 54 -9.49 -5.66 -7.47
C ALA A 54 -8.14 -6.32 -7.84
N PHE A 55 -7.41 -5.74 -8.80
CA PHE A 55 -6.11 -6.24 -9.22
C PHE A 55 -5.10 -6.27 -8.04
N TYR A 56 -4.98 -5.18 -7.29
CA TYR A 56 -4.03 -5.09 -6.16
C TYR A 56 -4.48 -5.83 -4.89
N SER A 57 -5.79 -6.11 -4.73
CA SER A 57 -6.31 -6.93 -3.64
C SER A 57 -6.04 -8.42 -3.85
N SER A 58 -5.61 -8.82 -5.05
CA SER A 58 -5.10 -10.15 -5.34
C SER A 58 -3.57 -10.19 -5.35
N GLN A 59 -2.98 -11.23 -4.75
CA GLN A 59 -1.53 -11.45 -4.83
C GLN A 59 -1.11 -11.84 -6.26
N GLY A 60 -1.92 -12.66 -6.93
CA GLY A 60 -1.57 -13.24 -8.24
C GLY A 60 -0.20 -13.92 -8.19
N GLY A 61 0.64 -13.68 -9.20
CA GLY A 61 2.05 -14.12 -9.24
C GLY A 61 3.06 -13.07 -8.75
N SER A 62 2.66 -12.13 -7.89
CA SER A 62 3.58 -11.09 -7.41
C SER A 62 4.43 -11.57 -6.25
N ASN A 63 5.73 -11.27 -6.32
CA ASN A 63 6.64 -11.43 -5.18
C ASN A 63 6.44 -10.34 -4.11
N VAL A 64 5.58 -9.36 -4.37
CA VAL A 64 5.23 -8.29 -3.44
C VAL A 64 3.82 -8.56 -2.91
N GLU A 65 3.66 -8.53 -1.59
CA GLU A 65 2.36 -8.66 -0.92
C GLU A 65 1.52 -7.38 -1.11
N ARG A 66 1.06 -7.12 -2.34
CA ARG A 66 0.34 -5.91 -2.73
C ARG A 66 -0.93 -5.68 -1.90
N GLN A 67 -1.52 -6.75 -1.34
CA GLN A 67 -2.67 -6.63 -0.45
C GLN A 67 -2.36 -5.75 0.77
N LYS A 68 -1.11 -5.72 1.25
CA LYS A 68 -0.70 -4.84 2.36
C LYS A 68 -0.89 -3.36 2.01
N LEU A 69 -0.71 -2.97 0.75
CA LEU A 69 -0.99 -1.60 0.30
C LEU A 69 -2.50 -1.31 0.31
N MET A 70 -3.33 -2.29 -0.05
CA MET A 70 -4.79 -2.14 -0.01
C MET A 70 -5.29 -2.01 1.44
N LYS A 71 -4.75 -2.83 2.36
CA LYS A 71 -5.01 -2.69 3.80
C LYS A 71 -4.59 -1.32 4.31
N ALA A 72 -3.41 -0.85 3.91
CA ALA A 72 -2.91 0.45 4.33
C ALA A 72 -3.84 1.59 3.89
N ILE A 73 -4.27 1.59 2.63
CA ILE A 73 -5.23 2.59 2.14
C ILE A 73 -6.55 2.52 2.89
N TYR A 74 -7.09 1.32 3.13
CA TYR A 74 -8.33 1.15 3.88
C TYR A 74 -8.23 1.69 5.31
N LYS A 75 -7.22 1.25 6.06
CA LYS A 75 -6.96 1.73 7.43
C LYS A 75 -6.75 3.23 7.47
N PHE A 76 -6.04 3.79 6.48
CA PHE A 76 -5.83 5.22 6.38
C PHE A 76 -7.16 5.99 6.23
N ILE A 77 -8.07 5.52 5.38
CA ILE A 77 -9.35 6.20 5.14
C ILE A 77 -10.32 6.01 6.32
N LYS A 78 -10.36 4.80 6.90
CA LYS A 78 -11.31 4.45 7.96
C LYS A 78 -10.85 4.78 9.37
N ASP A 79 -9.58 5.13 9.54
CA ASP A 79 -8.97 5.29 10.87
C ASP A 79 -9.08 4.02 11.72
N ASP A 80 -9.01 2.86 11.05
CA ASP A 80 -9.16 1.55 11.66
C ASP A 80 -7.81 1.01 12.14
N SER A 81 -7.74 0.63 13.41
CA SER A 81 -6.56 0.04 14.06
C SER A 81 -6.62 -1.50 14.15
N GLY A 82 -7.77 -2.11 13.84
CA GLY A 82 -7.98 -3.55 13.93
C GLY A 82 -7.30 -4.35 12.81
N ASP A 83 -7.37 -5.68 12.89
CA ASP A 83 -6.97 -6.53 11.78
C ASP A 83 -8.05 -6.46 10.68
N VAL A 84 -7.61 -6.19 9.45
CA VAL A 84 -8.51 -5.99 8.29
C VAL A 84 -8.21 -7.03 7.24
N LYS A 85 -9.27 -7.55 6.62
CA LYS A 85 -9.17 -8.52 5.53
C LYS A 85 -8.44 -7.90 4.34
N ASP A 86 -7.73 -8.72 3.57
CA ASP A 86 -7.09 -8.32 2.31
C ASP A 86 -8.07 -7.66 1.33
N THR A 87 -9.33 -8.09 1.37
CA THR A 87 -10.44 -7.60 0.52
C THR A 87 -11.17 -6.38 1.07
N ALA A 88 -10.82 -5.86 2.26
CA ALA A 88 -11.60 -4.81 2.94
C ALA A 88 -11.75 -3.53 2.08
N LEU A 89 -10.69 -3.10 1.40
CA LEU A 89 -10.78 -1.95 0.48
C LEU A 89 -11.65 -2.25 -0.74
N LEU A 90 -11.55 -3.46 -1.29
CA LEU A 90 -12.34 -3.89 -2.44
C LEU A 90 -13.83 -3.92 -2.11
N GLU A 91 -14.19 -4.57 -0.99
CA GLU A 91 -15.57 -4.60 -0.48
C GLU A 91 -16.10 -3.18 -0.25
N TYR A 92 -15.27 -2.30 0.31
CA TYR A 92 -15.65 -0.91 0.52
C TYR A 92 -15.94 -0.15 -0.78
N VAL A 93 -15.08 -0.33 -1.80
CA VAL A 93 -15.26 0.28 -3.12
C VAL A 93 -16.50 -0.27 -3.82
N ILE A 94 -16.77 -1.58 -3.75
CA ILE A 94 -17.96 -2.19 -4.37
C ILE A 94 -19.25 -1.52 -3.89
N HIS A 95 -19.34 -1.19 -2.60
CA HIS A 95 -20.55 -0.61 -2.00
C HIS A 95 -20.60 0.93 -2.05
N ASN A 96 -19.47 1.61 -2.29
CA ASN A 96 -19.35 3.07 -2.13
C ASN A 96 -18.64 3.75 -3.31
N ASN A 97 -18.71 3.18 -4.52
CA ASN A 97 -17.95 3.65 -5.69
C ASN A 97 -18.36 5.05 -6.18
N THR A 98 -17.87 6.09 -5.53
CA THR A 98 -18.13 7.50 -5.87
C THR A 98 -16.85 8.22 -6.30
N VAL A 99 -17.02 9.40 -6.91
CA VAL A 99 -15.91 10.30 -7.28
C VAL A 99 -15.14 10.74 -6.04
N GLU A 100 -15.84 11.00 -4.94
CA GLU A 100 -15.27 11.39 -3.66
C GLU A 100 -14.43 10.26 -3.07
N LEU A 101 -14.92 9.02 -3.12
CA LEU A 101 -14.14 7.86 -2.66
C LEU A 101 -12.88 7.67 -3.51
N LYS A 102 -12.99 7.81 -4.84
CA LYS A 102 -11.83 7.76 -5.74
C LYS A 102 -10.77 8.78 -5.32
N LYS A 103 -11.18 10.02 -5.04
CA LYS A 103 -10.28 11.08 -4.56
C LYS A 103 -9.65 10.74 -3.21
N GLN A 104 -10.42 10.23 -2.25
CA GLN A 104 -9.90 9.80 -0.95
C GLN A 104 -8.85 8.70 -1.06
N ILE A 105 -9.07 7.72 -1.95
CA ILE A 105 -8.11 6.64 -2.20
C ILE A 105 -6.82 7.16 -2.85
N ILE A 106 -6.94 8.09 -3.81
CA ILE A 106 -5.76 8.73 -4.42
C ILE A 106 -4.97 9.53 -3.37
N ASP A 107 -5.65 10.35 -2.57
CA ASP A 107 -5.03 11.15 -1.51
C ASP A 107 -4.34 10.25 -0.47
N ALA A 108 -4.97 9.13 -0.09
CA ALA A 108 -4.38 8.13 0.80
C ALA A 108 -3.14 7.48 0.18
N ALA A 109 -3.21 7.07 -1.09
CA ALA A 109 -2.07 6.47 -1.78
C ALA A 109 -0.88 7.44 -1.88
N ILE A 110 -1.14 8.73 -2.13
CA ILE A 110 -0.11 9.78 -2.11
C ILE A 110 0.48 9.93 -0.72
N ALA A 111 -0.35 10.04 0.32
CA ALA A 111 0.12 10.17 1.70
C ALA A 111 0.97 8.97 2.14
N ILE A 112 0.56 7.74 1.81
CA ILE A 112 1.31 6.51 2.08
C ILE A 112 2.65 6.52 1.35
N LYS A 113 2.66 6.87 0.05
CA LYS A 113 3.90 6.99 -0.73
C LYS A 113 4.86 8.04 -0.14
N LEU A 114 4.33 9.17 0.35
CA LEU A 114 5.12 10.19 1.04
C LEU A 114 5.63 9.69 2.40
N GLY A 115 4.80 8.98 3.16
CA GLY A 115 5.18 8.35 4.44
C GLY A 115 6.32 7.34 4.28
N MET A 116 6.39 6.64 3.15
CA MET A 116 7.53 5.75 2.83
C MET A 116 8.87 6.49 2.76
N ASN A 117 8.90 7.82 2.56
CA ASN A 117 10.15 8.60 2.55
C ASN A 117 10.77 8.75 3.94
N ALA A 118 10.06 8.42 5.01
CA ALA A 118 10.60 8.41 6.37
C ALA A 118 11.55 7.22 6.63
N TYR A 119 11.68 6.29 5.65
CA TYR A 119 12.42 5.05 5.80
C TYR A 119 13.48 4.88 4.70
N THR A 120 14.53 4.11 5.02
CA THR A 120 15.51 3.69 4.02
C THR A 120 14.86 2.72 3.03
N LEU A 121 15.14 2.88 1.73
CA LEU A 121 14.62 1.98 0.70
C LEU A 121 15.64 0.93 0.30
N LYS A 122 15.34 -0.34 0.60
CA LYS A 122 16.19 -1.49 0.22
C LYS A 122 15.65 -2.20 -1.01
N SER A 123 16.56 -2.74 -1.81
CA SER A 123 16.17 -3.60 -2.93
C SER A 123 15.61 -4.92 -2.39
N ASP A 124 14.64 -5.49 -3.08
CA ASP A 124 14.18 -6.86 -2.82
C ASP A 124 15.35 -7.81 -3.10
N GLU A 125 15.83 -8.53 -2.09
CA GLU A 125 16.85 -9.56 -2.30
C GLU A 125 16.27 -10.60 -3.27
N GLN A 126 16.91 -10.76 -4.42
CA GLN A 126 16.61 -11.88 -5.30
C GLN A 126 17.00 -13.14 -4.54
N LYS A 127 16.03 -13.99 -4.19
CA LYS A 127 16.35 -15.40 -3.93
C LYS A 127 16.99 -15.91 -5.21
N LYS A 128 18.31 -16.05 -5.22
CA LYS A 128 19.00 -16.85 -6.23
C LYS A 128 18.43 -18.26 -6.07
N GLU A 129 17.72 -18.73 -7.08
CA GLU A 129 17.55 -20.16 -7.29
C GLU A 129 18.96 -20.74 -7.38
N THR A 130 19.39 -21.45 -6.34
CA THR A 130 20.48 -22.40 -6.46
C THR A 130 19.91 -23.56 -7.26
N ASP A 131 20.03 -23.46 -8.59
CA ASP A 131 20.06 -24.64 -9.45
C ASP A 131 21.29 -25.45 -9.01
N ASN A 132 21.04 -26.49 -8.23
CA ASN A 132 22.00 -27.56 -8.06
C ASN A 132 21.81 -28.50 -9.25
N ASP A 133 22.67 -28.35 -10.25
CA ASP A 133 22.96 -29.41 -11.25
C ASP A 133 23.66 -30.61 -10.59
#